data_AF-A0A6T0BDY2-F1
#
_entry.id   AF-A0A6T0BDY2-F1
#
_cell.length_a   1.000
_cell.length_b   1.000
_cell.length_c   1.000
_cell.angle_alpha   90.00
_cell.angle_beta   90.00
_cell.angle_gamma   90.00
#
_symmetry.space_group_name_H-M   'P 1'
#
loop_
_entity.id
_entity.type
_entity.pdbx_description
1 polymer ?
#
loop_
_entity_poly.entity_id
_entity_poly.type
_entity_poly.pdbx_seq_one_letter_code
_entity_poly.pdbx_strand_id
1 'polypeptide(L)'
;MKRSISMLDYEEGRFRRKVDAALSELRKTLSAARHPVYAPNEPHVYDDKFGLANFVNNTSLAAQLNCLEALGLDEQKVRQCVQWVHSGGKHVTLGFYASEQCEYLRECTREVQSKTKHVSENTLFGKSESKSVTRITEHFWKYTAEYKILVFHGDAPAEGSSLALQQRAGSCEIMTSTAVSPRPASTTAPPKFAALTWFFKQISTSLQLSFAIDRTAEACHTPRRNEQVESALSHGYELHAWAAALCAHLSNVVFPNWQPTSTSGADGGKGHALDLAALRRTDIFVPVLPILETGAEDSPQAEGSQIVTIASSLEAPKSSPVLGLGDIQNFLRLQRATLDRRVAAIASAFPPPSSASLISAAEASLVVLATHLQEILQQLHDSVDCIEQMLRKQLVTAVGRELSPRDFSKYMEYHNQKLFRPAYKPQPFCFAVRRPDHYPEGTVSIEAEVRPSLC
;
A
#
# COMPACT_ATOMS: atom_id res chain seq x y z
N MET A 1 -19.35 0.77 18.76
CA MET A 1 -19.29 1.73 17.63
C MET A 1 -18.29 1.18 16.62
N LYS A 2 -18.75 0.32 15.69
CA LYS A 2 -17.90 -0.24 14.63
C LYS A 2 -17.51 0.92 13.70
N ARG A 3 -16.30 1.45 13.83
CA ARG A 3 -15.75 2.34 12.81
C ARG A 3 -15.76 1.55 11.50
N SER A 4 -16.45 2.06 10.49
CA SER A 4 -16.17 1.70 9.10
C SER A 4 -14.71 2.10 8.88
N ILE A 5 -13.84 1.09 8.80
CA ILE A 5 -12.43 1.26 8.53
C ILE A 5 -12.34 1.34 7.01
N SER A 6 -12.40 2.57 6.46
CA SER A 6 -12.29 2.81 5.02
C SER A 6 -10.82 2.67 4.62
N MET A 7 -10.49 1.51 4.07
CA MET A 7 -9.56 1.41 2.96
C MET A 7 -10.17 2.17 1.76
N LEU A 8 -9.35 2.65 0.81
CA LEU A 8 -9.82 3.43 -0.34
C LEU A 8 -11.12 2.84 -0.91
N ASP A 9 -12.15 3.67 -1.10
CA ASP A 9 -13.45 3.22 -1.58
C ASP A 9 -13.28 2.35 -2.84
N TYR A 10 -13.94 1.19 -2.86
CA TYR A 10 -13.84 0.24 -3.95
C TYR A 10 -14.34 0.87 -5.26
N GLU A 11 -13.41 1.14 -6.17
CA GLU A 11 -13.72 1.63 -7.51
C GLU A 11 -13.58 0.50 -8.54
N GLU A 12 -14.69 -0.10 -8.95
CA GLU A 12 -14.72 -1.24 -9.88
C GLU A 12 -13.91 -0.97 -11.16
N GLY A 13 -14.04 0.21 -11.77
CA GLY A 13 -13.32 0.55 -13.01
C GLY A 13 -11.80 0.69 -12.83
N ARG A 14 -11.34 1.15 -11.65
CA ARG A 14 -9.91 1.20 -11.32
C ARG A 14 -9.39 -0.21 -11.02
N PHE A 15 -10.13 -0.97 -10.22
CA PHE A 15 -9.76 -2.33 -9.84
C PHE A 15 -9.68 -3.26 -11.05
N ARG A 16 -10.68 -3.22 -11.94
CA ARG A 16 -10.68 -3.99 -13.19
C ARG A 16 -9.43 -3.76 -14.03
N ARG A 17 -8.99 -2.51 -14.20
CA ARG A 17 -7.76 -2.19 -14.95
C ARG A 17 -6.52 -2.82 -14.31
N LYS A 18 -6.43 -2.88 -12.98
CA LYS A 18 -5.35 -3.58 -12.29
C LYS A 18 -5.38 -5.09 -12.57
N VAL A 19 -6.57 -5.70 -12.49
CA VAL A 19 -6.73 -7.13 -12.78
C VAL A 19 -6.38 -7.45 -14.23
N ASP A 20 -6.83 -6.63 -15.19
CA ASP A 20 -6.51 -6.81 -16.61
C ASP A 20 -5.00 -6.72 -16.89
N ALA A 21 -4.29 -5.78 -16.24
CA ALA A 21 -2.84 -5.66 -16.33
C ALA A 21 -2.12 -6.88 -15.74
N ALA A 22 -2.57 -7.36 -14.56
CA ALA A 22 -2.01 -8.54 -13.92
C ALA A 22 -2.28 -9.82 -14.73
N LEU A 23 -3.48 -9.98 -15.29
CA LEU A 23 -3.82 -11.07 -16.21
C LEU A 23 -2.95 -11.05 -17.46
N SER A 24 -2.66 -9.87 -18.01
CA SER A 24 -1.75 -9.74 -19.16
C SER A 24 -0.34 -10.21 -18.85
N GLU A 25 0.15 -10.00 -17.62
CA GLU A 25 1.47 -10.49 -17.20
C GLU A 25 1.43 -11.99 -16.93
N LEU A 26 0.40 -12.46 -16.22
CA LEU A 26 0.22 -13.86 -15.88
C LEU A 26 0.15 -14.75 -17.13
N ARG A 27 -0.57 -14.33 -18.17
CA ARG A 27 -0.68 -15.06 -19.45
C ARG A 27 0.64 -15.22 -20.20
N LYS A 28 1.66 -14.42 -19.90
CA LYS A 28 3.02 -14.62 -20.45
C LYS A 28 3.75 -15.80 -19.81
N THR A 29 3.27 -16.24 -18.64
CA THR A 29 3.91 -17.29 -17.83
C THR A 29 3.11 -18.59 -17.78
N LEU A 30 1.80 -18.52 -17.97
CA LEU A 30 0.95 -19.70 -18.11
C LEU A 30 1.12 -20.35 -19.49
N SER A 31 0.77 -21.63 -19.59
CA SER A 31 0.79 -22.34 -20.88
C SER A 31 -0.28 -21.75 -21.83
N ALA A 32 -0.05 -21.86 -23.14
CA ALA A 32 -0.94 -21.27 -24.15
C ALA A 32 -2.38 -21.81 -24.13
N ALA A 33 -2.60 -22.97 -23.51
CA ALA A 33 -3.92 -23.59 -23.35
C ALA A 33 -4.71 -23.04 -22.16
N ARG A 34 -4.07 -22.26 -21.28
CA ARG A 34 -4.70 -21.69 -20.08
C ARG A 34 -5.29 -20.32 -20.36
N HIS A 35 -6.52 -20.12 -19.90
CA HIS A 35 -7.32 -18.93 -20.18
C HIS A 35 -8.06 -18.39 -18.95
N PRO A 36 -7.35 -18.03 -17.86
CA PRO A 36 -8.00 -17.39 -16.74
C PRO A 36 -8.57 -16.01 -17.13
N VAL A 37 -9.74 -15.72 -16.58
CA VAL A 37 -10.49 -14.49 -16.83
C VAL A 37 -10.95 -13.84 -15.53
N TYR A 38 -11.26 -12.55 -15.60
CA TYR A 38 -11.83 -11.82 -14.49
C TYR A 38 -13.17 -12.43 -14.06
N ALA A 39 -13.32 -12.78 -12.77
CA ALA A 39 -14.43 -13.58 -12.28
C ALA A 39 -15.84 -13.06 -12.64
N PRO A 40 -16.13 -11.74 -12.62
CA PRO A 40 -17.41 -11.21 -13.09
C PRO A 40 -17.78 -11.52 -14.55
N ASN A 41 -16.80 -11.88 -15.39
CA ASN A 41 -17.01 -12.19 -16.80
C ASN A 41 -17.21 -13.68 -17.07
N GLU A 42 -16.99 -14.55 -16.07
CA GLU A 42 -17.11 -16.00 -16.22
C GLU A 42 -18.44 -16.49 -15.61
N PRO A 43 -19.16 -17.43 -16.25
CA PRO A 43 -20.28 -18.11 -15.60
C PRO A 43 -19.81 -18.89 -14.36
N HIS A 44 -20.46 -18.65 -13.22
CA HIS A 44 -20.12 -19.33 -11.96
C HIS A 44 -21.35 -19.35 -11.03
N VAL A 45 -21.38 -20.28 -10.08
CA VAL A 45 -22.47 -20.42 -9.12
C VAL A 45 -22.21 -19.64 -7.83
N TYR A 46 -23.16 -19.66 -6.89
CA TYR A 46 -23.01 -19.01 -5.59
C TYR A 46 -21.80 -19.56 -4.81
N ASP A 47 -21.65 -20.88 -4.81
CA ASP A 47 -20.60 -21.58 -4.06
C ASP A 47 -19.18 -21.24 -4.53
N ASP A 48 -18.99 -20.98 -5.83
CA ASP A 48 -17.70 -20.59 -6.39
C ASP A 48 -17.18 -19.28 -5.79
N LYS A 49 -18.07 -18.41 -5.28
CA LYS A 49 -17.67 -17.16 -4.65
C LYS A 49 -16.99 -17.37 -3.29
N PHE A 50 -17.38 -18.41 -2.56
CA PHE A 50 -16.67 -18.81 -1.33
C PHE A 50 -15.32 -19.43 -1.67
N GLY A 51 -15.27 -20.27 -2.72
CA GLY A 51 -14.01 -20.82 -3.24
C GLY A 51 -13.05 -19.71 -3.66
N LEU A 52 -13.54 -18.72 -4.40
CA LEU A 52 -12.76 -17.56 -4.83
C LEU A 52 -12.30 -16.71 -3.65
N ALA A 53 -13.13 -16.50 -2.64
CA ALA A 53 -12.76 -15.77 -1.43
C ALA A 53 -11.66 -16.51 -0.63
N ASN A 54 -11.76 -17.83 -0.49
CA ASN A 54 -10.69 -18.65 0.09
C ASN A 54 -9.40 -18.55 -0.74
N PHE A 55 -9.51 -18.62 -2.07
CA PHE A 55 -8.38 -18.53 -2.99
C PHE A 55 -7.62 -17.21 -2.83
N VAL A 56 -8.31 -16.06 -2.87
CA VAL A 56 -7.66 -14.75 -2.76
C VAL A 56 -7.07 -14.51 -1.37
N ASN A 57 -7.70 -15.02 -0.29
CA ASN A 57 -7.16 -14.90 1.07
C ASN A 57 -5.89 -15.75 1.25
N ASN A 58 -5.90 -17.02 0.84
CA ASN A 58 -4.70 -17.88 0.92
C ASN A 58 -3.56 -17.34 0.05
N THR A 59 -3.87 -16.87 -1.17
CA THR A 59 -2.89 -16.25 -2.05
C THR A 59 -2.31 -14.99 -1.42
N SER A 60 -3.14 -14.14 -0.80
CA SER A 60 -2.67 -12.94 -0.11
C SER A 60 -1.78 -13.26 1.08
N LEU A 61 -2.16 -14.20 1.94
CA LEU A 61 -1.37 -14.62 3.10
C LEU A 61 0.01 -15.16 2.69
N ALA A 62 0.07 -16.00 1.66
CA ALA A 62 1.33 -16.50 1.12
C ALA A 62 2.17 -15.38 0.47
N ALA A 63 1.51 -14.43 -0.21
CA ALA A 63 2.18 -13.28 -0.82
C ALA A 63 2.74 -12.29 0.23
N GLN A 64 2.06 -12.12 1.36
CA GLN A 64 2.56 -11.38 2.52
C GLN A 64 3.81 -12.06 3.08
N LEU A 65 3.81 -13.38 3.21
CA LEU A 65 4.98 -14.13 3.67
C LEU A 65 6.19 -13.91 2.77
N ASN A 66 6.04 -13.96 1.44
CA ASN A 66 7.11 -13.64 0.50
C ASN A 66 7.73 -12.25 0.75
N CYS A 67 6.90 -11.26 1.10
CA CYS A 67 7.40 -9.91 1.44
C CYS A 67 8.10 -9.87 2.80
N LEU A 68 7.56 -10.56 3.81
CA LEU A 68 8.16 -10.65 5.15
C LEU A 68 9.48 -11.42 5.13
N GLU A 69 9.58 -12.46 4.30
CA GLU A 69 10.84 -13.19 4.05
C GLU A 69 11.90 -12.28 3.45
N ALA A 70 11.55 -11.51 2.42
CA ALA A 70 12.45 -10.53 1.82
C ALA A 70 12.82 -9.41 2.81
N LEU A 71 11.97 -9.13 3.80
CA LEU A 71 12.26 -8.25 4.92
C LEU A 71 13.21 -8.89 5.94
N GLY A 72 13.42 -10.22 5.93
CA GLY A 72 14.35 -10.92 6.82
C GLY A 72 13.69 -11.94 7.76
N LEU A 73 12.39 -12.22 7.60
CA LEU A 73 11.66 -13.27 8.31
C LEU A 73 11.93 -14.64 7.66
N ASP A 74 13.14 -15.15 7.84
CA ASP A 74 13.54 -16.47 7.32
C ASP A 74 12.79 -17.64 7.99
N GLU A 75 13.04 -18.85 7.51
CA GLU A 75 12.32 -20.06 7.93
C GLU A 75 12.45 -20.33 9.43
N GLN A 76 13.64 -20.10 9.99
CA GLN A 76 13.88 -20.29 11.41
C GLN A 76 13.03 -19.31 12.23
N LYS A 77 12.99 -18.03 11.83
CA LYS A 77 12.17 -17.02 12.48
C LYS A 77 10.66 -17.30 12.32
N VAL A 78 10.22 -17.78 11.15
CA VAL A 78 8.82 -18.21 10.95
C VAL A 78 8.46 -19.34 11.90
N ARG A 79 9.27 -20.40 11.98
CA ARG A 79 9.06 -21.53 12.91
C ARG A 79 8.96 -21.05 14.36
N GLN A 80 9.83 -20.13 14.76
CA GLN A 80 9.81 -19.57 16.11
C GLN A 80 8.54 -18.77 16.39
N CYS A 81 8.08 -17.93 15.44
CA CYS A 81 6.83 -17.18 15.59
C CYS A 81 5.61 -18.11 15.65
N VAL A 82 5.58 -19.15 14.83
CA VAL A 82 4.53 -20.19 14.87
C VAL A 82 4.53 -20.91 16.22
N GLN A 83 5.69 -21.26 16.76
CA GLN A 83 5.81 -21.86 18.10
C GLN A 83 5.32 -20.91 19.20
N TRP A 84 5.67 -19.62 19.13
CA TRP A 84 5.18 -18.62 20.09
C TRP A 84 3.65 -18.56 20.13
N VAL A 85 2.99 -18.61 18.97
CA VAL A 85 1.53 -18.55 18.88
C VAL A 85 0.87 -19.86 19.31
N HIS A 86 1.25 -21.00 18.72
CA HIS A 86 0.53 -22.27 18.91
C HIS A 86 0.91 -22.98 20.21
N SER A 87 2.19 -23.01 20.57
CA SER A 87 2.65 -23.68 21.78
C SER A 87 2.68 -22.74 22.98
N GLY A 88 3.04 -21.48 22.75
CA GLY A 88 3.21 -20.49 23.82
C GLY A 88 1.96 -19.66 24.13
N GLY A 89 0.93 -19.70 23.28
CA GLY A 89 -0.26 -18.84 23.39
C GLY A 89 0.08 -17.35 23.36
N LYS A 90 1.22 -16.98 22.77
CA LYS A 90 1.76 -15.61 22.82
C LYS A 90 1.20 -14.75 21.70
N HIS A 91 1.08 -13.46 22.00
CA HIS A 91 0.83 -12.43 21.00
C HIS A 91 2.15 -12.03 20.34
N VAL A 92 2.18 -12.09 19.00
CA VAL A 92 3.34 -11.73 18.18
C VAL A 92 3.09 -10.40 17.49
N THR A 93 4.08 -9.51 17.57
CA THR A 93 4.04 -8.12 17.11
C THR A 93 5.21 -7.83 16.18
N LEU A 94 4.95 -7.16 15.06
CA LEU A 94 5.96 -6.55 14.20
C LEU A 94 6.16 -5.09 14.62
N GLY A 95 7.39 -4.69 14.91
CA GLY A 95 7.74 -3.35 15.36
C GLY A 95 8.73 -2.65 14.44
N PHE A 96 8.48 -1.37 14.19
CA PHE A 96 9.42 -0.45 13.52
C PHE A 96 9.81 0.67 14.51
N TYR A 97 11.12 0.84 14.69
CA TYR A 97 11.74 1.81 15.58
C TYR A 97 12.71 2.65 14.77
N ALA A 98 12.76 3.96 15.05
CA ALA A 98 13.69 4.87 14.39
C ALA A 98 14.10 6.02 15.30
N SER A 99 15.34 6.49 15.11
CA SER A 99 15.89 7.65 15.79
C SER A 99 16.86 8.42 14.90
N GLU A 100 16.92 9.72 15.09
CA GLU A 100 17.75 10.65 14.33
C GLU A 100 18.64 11.48 15.26
N GLN A 101 19.87 11.77 14.82
CA GLN A 101 20.82 12.60 15.55
C GLN A 101 21.45 13.64 14.62
N CYS A 102 21.66 14.86 15.13
CA CYS A 102 22.29 15.96 14.40
C CYS A 102 23.39 16.59 15.24
N GLU A 103 24.63 16.50 14.78
CA GLU A 103 25.82 16.93 15.52
C GLU A 103 26.62 17.93 14.70
N TYR A 104 27.16 18.97 15.35
CA TYR A 104 28.05 19.92 14.68
C TYR A 104 29.38 19.26 14.33
N LEU A 105 29.85 19.41 13.09
CA LEU A 105 31.14 18.88 12.64
C LEU A 105 32.21 19.95 12.59
N ARG A 106 32.01 20.97 11.75
CA ARG A 106 33.06 21.96 11.43
C ARG A 106 32.50 23.24 10.81
N GLU A 107 33.34 24.27 10.84
CA GLU A 107 33.18 25.50 10.06
C GLU A 107 34.21 25.53 8.91
N CYS A 108 33.81 25.98 7.73
CA CYS A 108 34.71 26.27 6.63
C CYS A 108 34.47 27.70 6.14
N THR A 109 35.53 28.45 5.89
CA THR A 109 35.43 29.74 5.21
C THR A 109 35.99 29.60 3.80
N ARG A 110 35.27 30.11 2.80
CA ARG A 110 35.81 30.33 1.45
C ARG A 110 35.58 31.75 0.96
N GLU A 111 36.51 32.23 0.17
CA GLU A 111 36.44 33.54 -0.47
C GLU A 111 35.93 33.40 -1.91
N VAL A 112 34.91 34.18 -2.25
CA VAL A 112 34.34 34.21 -3.61
C VAL A 112 34.54 35.60 -4.19
N GLN A 113 35.29 35.70 -5.27
CA GLN A 113 35.48 36.96 -5.99
C GLN A 113 34.21 37.33 -6.78
N SER A 114 33.83 38.61 -6.75
CA SER A 114 32.71 39.12 -7.55
C SER A 114 32.97 38.91 -9.05
N LYS A 115 31.92 38.53 -9.78
CA LYS A 115 31.96 38.47 -11.26
C LYS A 115 32.10 39.85 -11.88
N THR A 116 31.65 40.89 -11.19
CA THR A 116 31.73 42.30 -11.60
C THR A 116 33.04 42.91 -11.11
N LYS A 117 33.81 43.52 -12.02
CA LYS A 117 35.03 44.28 -11.71
C LYS A 117 34.67 45.76 -11.53
N HIS A 118 35.18 46.41 -10.49
CA HIS A 118 35.18 47.87 -10.40
C HIS A 118 36.48 48.40 -11.01
N VAL A 119 36.37 49.33 -11.96
CA VAL A 119 37.51 50.03 -12.55
C VAL A 119 37.48 51.46 -12.03
N SER A 120 38.57 51.89 -11.38
CA SER A 120 38.74 53.30 -10.99
C SER A 120 39.82 53.91 -11.87
N GLU A 121 39.49 54.98 -12.59
CA GLU A 121 40.44 55.79 -13.36
C GLU A 121 40.95 56.93 -12.49
N ASN A 122 42.28 57.02 -12.32
CA ASN A 122 42.94 58.12 -11.63
C ASN A 122 43.91 58.82 -12.59
N THR A 123 43.80 60.15 -12.68
CA THR A 123 44.47 61.00 -13.69
C THR A 123 46.00 61.03 -13.61
N LEU A 124 46.60 60.48 -12.55
CA LEU A 124 48.06 60.45 -12.34
C LEU A 124 48.73 59.07 -12.51
N PHE A 125 48.00 57.95 -12.40
CA PHE A 125 48.63 56.61 -12.28
C PHE A 125 47.98 55.49 -13.13
N GLY A 126 47.03 55.80 -14.02
CA GLY A 126 46.41 54.81 -14.90
C GLY A 126 45.27 54.01 -14.25
N LYS A 127 44.76 53.01 -14.98
CA LYS A 127 43.59 52.20 -14.60
C LYS A 127 43.93 51.21 -13.48
N SER A 128 43.15 51.23 -12.39
CA SER A 128 43.20 50.21 -11.33
C SER A 128 41.94 49.34 -11.38
N GLU A 129 42.11 48.01 -11.39
CA GLU A 129 41.01 47.03 -11.33
C GLU A 129 40.89 46.47 -9.91
N SER A 130 39.72 46.59 -9.29
CA SER A 130 39.41 45.95 -8.01
C SER A 130 38.22 45.00 -8.14
N LYS A 131 38.29 43.85 -7.46
CA LYS A 131 37.17 42.90 -7.33
C LYS A 131 36.76 42.82 -5.87
N SER A 132 35.47 42.84 -5.60
CA SER A 132 34.95 42.60 -4.25
C SER A 132 35.14 41.13 -3.90
N VAL A 133 35.76 40.83 -2.77
CA VAL A 133 35.89 39.47 -2.24
C VAL A 133 34.82 39.27 -1.18
N THR A 134 33.90 38.34 -1.40
CA THR A 134 32.88 37.98 -0.41
C THR A 134 33.34 36.74 0.35
N ARG A 135 33.51 36.88 1.67
CA ARG A 135 33.80 35.78 2.57
C ARG A 135 32.50 35.03 2.90
N ILE A 136 32.43 33.75 2.56
CA ILE A 136 31.30 32.88 2.87
C ILE A 136 31.74 31.90 3.96
N THR A 137 31.01 31.87 5.06
CA THR A 137 31.16 30.88 6.13
C THR A 137 30.10 29.80 5.98
N GLU A 138 30.55 28.54 5.95
CA GLU A 138 29.71 27.35 5.82
C GLU A 138 29.91 26.47 7.07
N HIS A 139 28.80 26.05 7.67
CA HIS A 139 28.77 25.17 8.83
C HIS A 139 28.30 23.78 8.40
N PHE A 140 29.02 22.74 8.82
CA PHE A 140 28.74 21.36 8.45
C PHE A 140 28.25 20.59 9.67
N TRP A 141 27.19 19.81 9.47
CA TRP A 141 26.53 19.02 10.51
C TRP A 141 26.47 17.57 10.06
N LYS A 142 26.71 16.63 10.97
CA LYS A 142 26.48 15.20 10.74
C LYS A 142 25.03 14.90 11.09
N TYR A 143 24.27 14.44 10.12
CA TYR A 143 22.96 13.87 10.35
C TYR A 143 23.06 12.34 10.28
N THR A 144 22.62 11.66 11.33
CA THR A 144 22.58 10.20 11.43
C THR A 144 21.14 9.74 11.61
N ALA A 145 20.71 8.75 10.85
CA ALA A 145 19.43 8.06 11.05
C ALA A 145 19.67 6.59 11.33
N GLU A 146 19.02 6.05 12.35
CA GLU A 146 19.03 4.63 12.74
C GLU A 146 17.61 4.08 12.70
N TYR A 147 17.45 2.84 12.25
CA TYR A 147 16.21 2.11 12.41
C TYR A 147 16.41 0.64 12.79
N LYS A 148 15.36 0.05 13.37
CA LYS A 148 15.25 -1.38 13.67
C LYS A 148 13.85 -1.87 13.32
N ILE A 149 13.79 -3.02 12.66
CA ILE A 149 12.57 -3.78 12.40
C ILE A 149 12.69 -5.11 13.11
N LEU A 150 11.77 -5.37 14.04
CA LEU A 150 11.81 -6.51 14.94
C LEU A 150 10.47 -7.26 14.93
N VAL A 151 10.50 -8.57 15.10
CA VAL A 151 9.32 -9.36 15.49
C VAL A 151 9.53 -9.87 16.91
N PHE A 152 8.56 -9.70 17.78
CA PHE A 152 8.69 -10.06 19.19
C PHE A 152 7.35 -10.51 19.79
N HIS A 153 7.41 -11.13 20.96
CA HIS A 153 6.24 -11.40 21.78
C HIS A 153 6.29 -10.68 23.13
N GLY A 154 5.11 -10.38 23.69
CA GLY A 154 4.97 -9.56 24.89
C GLY A 154 4.81 -8.06 24.57
N ASP A 155 4.90 -7.23 25.61
CA ASP A 155 4.56 -5.79 25.50
C ASP A 155 5.67 -4.95 24.84
N ALA A 156 6.91 -5.42 24.88
CA ALA A 156 8.07 -4.76 24.29
C ALA A 156 9.14 -5.78 23.87
N PRO A 157 10.03 -5.43 22.92
CA PRO A 157 11.17 -6.26 22.59
C PRO A 157 12.07 -6.43 23.79
N ALA A 158 12.42 -7.68 24.10
CA ALA A 158 13.44 -8.02 25.08
C ALA A 158 14.36 -9.12 24.52
N GLU A 159 15.50 -9.30 25.18
CA GLU A 159 16.43 -10.38 24.85
C GLU A 159 15.75 -11.75 24.99
N GLY A 160 15.91 -12.63 24.01
CA GLY A 160 15.27 -13.94 23.99
C GLY A 160 13.79 -13.97 23.57
N SER A 161 13.11 -12.81 23.52
CA SER A 161 11.71 -12.69 23.05
C SER A 161 11.55 -11.86 21.78
N SER A 162 12.65 -11.46 21.15
CA SER A 162 12.67 -10.64 19.94
C SER A 162 13.64 -11.17 18.89
N LEU A 163 13.27 -10.95 17.62
CA LEU A 163 14.00 -11.36 16.43
C LEU A 163 14.18 -10.15 15.52
N ALA A 164 15.42 -9.77 15.23
CA ALA A 164 15.71 -8.68 14.30
C ALA A 164 15.50 -9.14 12.85
N LEU A 165 14.68 -8.41 12.11
CA LEU A 165 14.51 -8.60 10.66
C LEU A 165 15.50 -7.72 9.89
N GLN A 166 15.55 -6.43 10.24
CA GLN A 166 16.47 -5.46 9.65
C GLN A 166 16.90 -4.45 10.70
N GLN A 167 18.14 -3.97 10.58
CA GLN A 167 18.63 -2.83 11.35
C GLN A 167 19.77 -2.15 10.62
N ARG A 168 19.83 -0.83 10.68
CA ARG A 168 20.94 -0.07 10.11
C ARG A 168 21.01 1.33 10.70
N ALA A 169 22.22 1.89 10.70
CA ALA A 169 22.47 3.32 10.88
C ALA A 169 23.21 3.87 9.65
N GLY A 170 22.77 5.02 9.16
CA GLY A 170 23.39 5.73 8.03
C GLY A 170 23.53 7.21 8.34
N SER A 171 24.50 7.88 7.68
CA SER A 171 24.74 9.31 7.92
C SER A 171 25.10 10.09 6.66
N CYS A 172 24.85 11.40 6.70
CA CYS A 172 25.33 12.35 5.69
C CYS A 172 25.76 13.66 6.36
N GLU A 173 26.46 14.50 5.58
CA GLU A 173 26.75 15.87 5.98
C GLU A 173 25.68 16.82 5.44
N ILE A 174 25.23 17.76 6.27
CA ILE A 174 24.34 18.87 5.90
C ILE A 174 25.14 20.16 6.04
N MET A 175 25.08 21.02 5.02
CA MET A 175 25.73 22.33 5.04
C MET A 175 24.70 23.45 5.26
N THR A 176 25.01 24.37 6.18
CA THR A 176 24.20 25.58 6.46
C THR A 176 25.08 26.83 6.37
N SER A 177 24.47 27.97 6.02
CA SER A 177 25.15 29.29 6.01
C SER A 177 25.18 29.98 7.38
N THR A 178 24.58 29.36 8.39
CA THR A 178 24.53 29.88 9.78
C THR A 178 24.91 28.76 10.74
N ALA A 179 25.39 29.14 11.92
CA ALA A 179 25.72 28.21 13.01
C ALA A 179 24.47 27.60 13.70
N VAL A 180 23.27 27.79 13.14
CA VAL A 180 22.03 27.21 13.66
C VAL A 180 21.90 25.77 13.15
N SER A 181 21.66 24.83 14.06
CA SER A 181 21.49 23.41 13.71
C SER A 181 20.30 23.23 12.77
N PRO A 182 20.45 22.50 11.65
CA PRO A 182 19.36 22.27 10.70
C PRO A 182 18.29 21.30 11.24
N ARG A 183 18.62 20.52 12.28
CA ARG A 183 17.76 19.52 12.91
C ARG A 183 17.95 19.50 14.44
N PRO A 184 17.01 18.95 15.22
CA PRO A 184 17.21 18.71 16.65
C PRO A 184 18.41 17.79 16.90
N ALA A 185 19.09 17.96 18.04
CA ALA A 185 20.28 17.18 18.39
C ALA A 185 20.01 15.66 18.45
N SER A 186 18.85 15.28 18.99
CA SER A 186 18.36 13.90 19.02
C SER A 186 16.84 13.89 18.91
N THR A 187 16.30 12.99 18.10
CA THR A 187 14.85 12.73 17.97
C THR A 187 14.64 11.21 17.94
N THR A 188 13.58 10.75 18.60
CA THR A 188 13.16 9.35 18.52
C THR A 188 11.72 9.32 18.03
N ALA A 189 11.49 8.66 16.90
CA ALA A 189 10.14 8.51 16.37
C ALA A 189 9.33 7.55 17.26
N PRO A 190 8.04 7.82 17.52
CA PRO A 190 7.17 6.86 18.20
C PRO A 190 7.15 5.54 17.42
N PRO A 191 7.40 4.39 18.09
CA PRO A 191 7.39 3.09 17.43
C PRO A 191 6.06 2.79 16.73
N LYS A 192 6.13 2.04 15.64
CA LYS A 192 4.96 1.59 14.87
C LYS A 192 4.82 0.08 14.97
N PHE A 193 3.60 -0.38 15.20
CA PHE A 193 3.31 -1.78 15.48
C PHE A 193 2.22 -2.33 14.55
N ALA A 194 2.32 -3.62 14.21
CA ALA A 194 1.25 -4.42 13.64
C ALA A 194 1.17 -5.78 14.32
N ALA A 195 -0.04 -6.26 14.63
CA ALA A 195 -0.21 -7.58 15.21
C ALA A 195 -0.08 -8.67 14.12
N LEU A 196 0.87 -9.59 14.30
CA LEU A 196 1.04 -10.76 13.43
C LEU A 196 0.45 -12.04 14.04
N THR A 197 -0.13 -11.96 15.23
CA THR A 197 -0.70 -13.12 15.93
C THR A 197 -1.73 -13.86 15.07
N TRP A 198 -2.68 -13.15 14.45
CA TRP A 198 -3.70 -13.78 13.61
C TRP A 198 -3.10 -14.42 12.36
N PHE A 199 -2.11 -13.77 11.74
CA PHE A 199 -1.39 -14.30 10.58
C PHE A 199 -0.73 -15.65 10.90
N PHE A 200 0.05 -15.72 11.98
CA PHE A 200 0.72 -16.96 12.37
C PHE A 200 -0.24 -18.05 12.87
N LYS A 201 -1.48 -17.71 13.29
CA LYS A 201 -2.52 -18.72 13.54
C LYS A 201 -2.96 -19.45 12.27
N GLN A 202 -2.82 -18.83 11.09
CA GLN A 202 -3.16 -19.47 9.82
C GLN A 202 -2.09 -20.46 9.35
N ILE A 203 -0.93 -20.50 10.00
CA ILE A 203 0.19 -21.37 9.66
C ILE A 203 0.31 -22.44 10.74
N SER A 204 0.22 -23.71 10.37
CA SER A 204 0.38 -24.83 11.29
C SER A 204 1.83 -24.97 11.79
N THR A 205 2.03 -25.78 12.84
CA THR A 205 3.37 -26.16 13.32
C THR A 205 4.19 -26.94 12.29
N SER A 206 3.54 -27.54 11.28
CA SER A 206 4.15 -28.18 10.12
C SER A 206 4.44 -27.21 8.96
N LEU A 207 4.30 -25.89 9.16
CA LEU A 207 4.43 -24.85 8.13
C LEU A 207 3.47 -25.05 6.95
N GLN A 208 2.22 -25.37 7.27
CA GLN A 208 1.13 -25.40 6.28
C GLN A 208 0.20 -24.22 6.52
N LEU A 209 0.04 -23.37 5.50
CA LEU A 209 -0.93 -22.29 5.48
C LEU A 209 -2.31 -22.85 5.19
N SER A 210 -3.29 -22.54 6.04
CA SER A 210 -4.67 -22.96 5.85
C SER A 210 -5.65 -21.91 6.34
N PHE A 211 -6.08 -21.02 5.43
CA PHE A 211 -7.24 -20.17 5.64
C PHE A 211 -8.48 -20.83 5.02
N ALA A 212 -9.56 -20.91 5.78
CA ALA A 212 -10.83 -21.43 5.30
C ALA A 212 -12.02 -20.68 5.92
N ILE A 213 -12.99 -20.32 5.08
CA ILE A 213 -14.29 -19.80 5.51
C ILE A 213 -15.13 -20.94 6.09
N ASP A 214 -15.55 -20.80 7.34
CA ASP A 214 -16.59 -21.65 7.92
C ASP A 214 -17.96 -21.21 7.40
N ARG A 215 -18.56 -22.05 6.56
CA ARG A 215 -19.88 -21.84 5.97
C ARG A 215 -21.02 -22.29 6.89
N THR A 216 -20.71 -23.03 7.96
CA THR A 216 -21.71 -23.59 8.88
C THR A 216 -22.07 -22.62 10.01
N ALA A 217 -21.27 -21.58 10.22
CA ALA A 217 -21.54 -20.55 11.21
C ALA A 217 -22.82 -19.76 10.86
N GLU A 218 -23.71 -19.57 11.84
CA GLU A 218 -24.99 -18.86 11.66
C GLU A 218 -24.81 -17.41 11.16
N ALA A 219 -23.69 -16.77 11.50
CA ALA A 219 -23.36 -15.42 11.08
C ALA A 219 -22.80 -15.32 9.64
N CYS A 220 -22.62 -16.45 8.95
CA CYS A 220 -22.05 -16.50 7.60
C CYS A 220 -23.14 -16.23 6.54
N HIS A 221 -23.22 -14.99 6.08
CA HIS A 221 -24.22 -14.60 5.08
C HIS A 221 -23.67 -14.56 3.65
N THR A 222 -22.50 -13.96 3.47
CA THR A 222 -21.79 -13.84 2.20
C THR A 222 -20.29 -14.05 2.46
N PRO A 223 -19.47 -14.30 1.43
CA PRO A 223 -18.02 -14.42 1.63
C PRO A 223 -17.41 -13.18 2.32
N ARG A 224 -17.87 -11.97 2.00
CA ARG A 224 -17.41 -10.73 2.66
C ARG A 224 -17.96 -10.60 4.09
N ARG A 225 -19.21 -11.00 4.33
CA ARG A 225 -19.89 -10.97 5.63
C ARG A 225 -19.66 -12.28 6.40
N ASN A 226 -18.40 -12.52 6.72
CA ASN A 226 -17.93 -13.71 7.42
C ASN A 226 -16.79 -13.34 8.40
N GLU A 227 -16.75 -13.96 9.59
CA GLU A 227 -15.78 -13.61 10.64
C GLU A 227 -14.32 -13.87 10.27
N GLN A 228 -14.05 -14.96 9.55
CA GLN A 228 -12.70 -15.29 9.09
C GLN A 228 -12.19 -14.24 8.10
N VAL A 229 -13.04 -13.83 7.15
CA VAL A 229 -12.70 -12.79 6.17
C VAL A 229 -12.57 -11.41 6.82
N GLU A 230 -13.45 -11.05 7.76
CA GLU A 230 -13.31 -9.81 8.54
C GLU A 230 -12.00 -9.78 9.33
N SER A 231 -11.60 -10.90 9.93
CA SER A 231 -10.33 -11.01 10.64
C SER A 231 -9.13 -10.85 9.70
N ALA A 232 -9.20 -11.44 8.50
CA ALA A 232 -8.18 -11.28 7.47
C ALA A 232 -8.03 -9.84 7.01
N LEU A 233 -9.14 -9.14 6.77
CA LEU A 233 -9.14 -7.73 6.39
C LEU A 233 -8.68 -6.82 7.53
N SER A 234 -9.05 -7.10 8.78
CA SER A 234 -8.59 -6.35 9.95
C SER A 234 -7.08 -6.47 10.13
N HIS A 235 -6.53 -7.68 10.02
CA HIS A 235 -5.08 -7.89 10.03
C HIS A 235 -4.41 -7.16 8.86
N GLY A 236 -4.98 -7.26 7.66
CA GLY A 236 -4.47 -6.59 6.47
C GLY A 236 -4.43 -5.07 6.62
N TYR A 237 -5.44 -4.48 7.27
CA TYR A 237 -5.45 -3.05 7.56
C TYR A 237 -4.32 -2.62 8.51
N GLU A 238 -4.12 -3.35 9.62
CA GLU A 238 -3.04 -3.06 10.57
C GLU A 238 -1.66 -3.17 9.92
N LEU A 239 -1.43 -4.24 9.15
CA LEU A 239 -0.16 -4.47 8.47
C LEU A 239 0.07 -3.43 7.36
N HIS A 240 -0.97 -3.04 6.64
CA HIS A 240 -0.92 -1.97 5.64
C HIS A 240 -0.54 -0.64 6.30
N ALA A 241 -1.18 -0.28 7.42
CA ALA A 241 -0.88 0.94 8.16
C ALA A 241 0.56 0.98 8.68
N TRP A 242 1.07 -0.15 9.16
CA TRP A 242 2.47 -0.28 9.57
C TRP A 242 3.43 -0.07 8.39
N ALA A 243 3.17 -0.72 7.25
CA ALA A 243 3.99 -0.59 6.05
C ALA A 243 3.98 0.85 5.50
N ALA A 244 2.79 1.49 5.49
CA ALA A 244 2.64 2.90 5.12
C ALA A 244 3.46 3.82 6.03
N ALA A 245 3.47 3.56 7.35
CA ALA A 245 4.23 4.34 8.31
C ALA A 245 5.75 4.19 8.11
N LEU A 246 6.23 2.97 7.82
CA LEU A 246 7.62 2.71 7.46
C LEU A 246 8.03 3.48 6.19
N CYS A 247 7.24 3.37 5.10
CA CYS A 247 7.46 4.11 3.86
C CYS A 247 7.48 5.62 4.09
N ALA A 248 6.51 6.15 4.84
CA ALA A 248 6.39 7.58 5.11
C ALA A 248 7.56 8.10 5.93
N HIS A 249 8.03 7.36 6.92
CA HIS A 249 9.19 7.74 7.71
C HIS A 249 10.44 7.83 6.82
N LEU A 250 10.75 6.78 6.06
CA LEU A 250 11.92 6.79 5.17
C LEU A 250 11.83 7.89 4.11
N SER A 251 10.69 8.00 3.42
CA SER A 251 10.53 8.89 2.26
C SER A 251 10.37 10.36 2.63
N ASN A 252 9.70 10.67 3.76
CA ASN A 252 9.34 12.05 4.13
C ASN A 252 10.21 12.60 5.27
N VAL A 253 10.87 11.75 6.05
CA VAL A 253 11.74 12.18 7.16
C VAL A 253 13.21 11.95 6.81
N VAL A 254 13.60 10.72 6.46
CA VAL A 254 15.02 10.39 6.27
C VAL A 254 15.56 10.91 4.93
N PHE A 255 14.96 10.52 3.82
CA PHE A 255 15.49 10.80 2.48
C PHE A 255 15.63 12.30 2.15
N PRO A 256 14.74 13.20 2.59
CA PRO A 256 14.90 14.64 2.32
C PRO A 256 16.13 15.27 2.98
N ASN A 257 16.75 14.61 3.97
CA ASN A 257 17.99 15.09 4.58
C ASN A 257 19.23 14.73 3.76
N TRP A 258 19.10 13.84 2.78
CA TRP A 258 20.20 13.54 1.89
C TRP A 258 20.46 14.71 0.96
N GLN A 259 21.60 15.37 1.15
CA GLN A 259 22.13 16.35 0.21
C GLN A 259 23.26 15.68 -0.56
N PRO A 260 23.23 15.62 -1.90
CA PRO A 260 24.43 15.33 -2.66
C PRO A 260 25.41 16.46 -2.36
N THR A 261 26.39 16.21 -1.50
CA THR A 261 27.41 17.21 -1.15
C THR A 261 28.24 17.50 -2.40
N SER A 262 27.87 18.54 -3.13
CA SER A 262 28.71 19.11 -4.17
C SER A 262 29.76 20.01 -3.51
N THR A 263 31.04 19.69 -3.72
CA THR A 263 32.15 20.57 -4.14
C THR A 263 33.52 20.41 -3.46
N SER A 264 33.78 19.43 -2.59
CA SER A 264 35.17 19.25 -2.08
C SER A 264 35.65 17.81 -1.86
N GLY A 265 34.98 16.81 -2.41
CA GLY A 265 35.49 15.43 -2.49
C GLY A 265 36.28 15.19 -3.78
N ALA A 266 37.20 14.22 -3.75
CA ALA A 266 38.14 13.84 -4.84
C ALA A 266 37.54 13.67 -6.25
N ASP A 267 36.20 13.62 -6.36
CA ASP A 267 35.45 13.39 -7.60
C ASP A 267 34.88 14.69 -8.24
N GLY A 268 35.29 15.86 -7.77
CA GLY A 268 34.99 17.14 -8.43
C GLY A 268 33.50 17.53 -8.43
N GLY A 269 32.74 17.14 -7.40
CA GLY A 269 31.33 17.50 -7.27
C GLY A 269 30.36 16.68 -8.15
N LYS A 270 30.81 15.56 -8.72
CA LYS A 270 29.97 14.61 -9.46
C LYS A 270 29.33 13.55 -8.55
N GLY A 271 28.80 13.94 -7.39
CA GLY A 271 27.93 13.04 -6.64
C GLY A 271 26.70 12.75 -7.51
N HIS A 272 26.63 11.57 -8.11
CA HIS A 272 25.46 11.17 -8.90
C HIS A 272 24.22 11.25 -8.00
N ALA A 273 23.27 12.10 -8.37
CA ALA A 273 22.00 12.20 -7.65
C ALA A 273 21.35 10.81 -7.58
N LEU A 274 20.96 10.37 -6.38
CA LEU A 274 20.22 9.12 -6.22
C LEU A 274 18.86 9.27 -6.92
N ASP A 275 18.49 8.30 -7.76
CA ASP A 275 17.18 8.29 -8.42
C ASP A 275 16.11 7.80 -7.44
N LEU A 276 15.68 8.68 -6.54
CA LEU A 276 14.58 8.39 -5.60
C LEU A 276 13.24 8.19 -6.33
N ALA A 277 13.09 8.72 -7.55
CA ALA A 277 11.90 8.49 -8.35
C ALA A 277 11.81 7.03 -8.82
N ALA A 278 12.95 6.34 -8.97
CA ALA A 278 12.98 4.91 -9.25
C ALA A 278 12.16 4.13 -8.22
N LEU A 279 12.16 4.50 -6.93
CA LEU A 279 11.47 3.78 -5.84
C LEU A 279 9.95 3.72 -6.01
N ARG A 280 9.36 4.64 -6.78
CA ARG A 280 7.90 4.70 -7.02
C ARG A 280 7.40 3.76 -8.11
N ARG A 281 8.31 3.06 -8.82
CA ARG A 281 7.91 2.12 -9.88
C ARG A 281 7.34 0.84 -9.27
N THR A 282 6.19 0.43 -9.79
CA THR A 282 5.41 -0.74 -9.37
C THR A 282 5.43 -1.79 -10.49
N ASP A 283 6.56 -2.47 -10.64
CA ASP A 283 6.80 -3.53 -11.63
C ASP A 283 6.79 -4.94 -11.01
N ILE A 284 6.39 -5.04 -9.73
CA ILE A 284 6.27 -6.29 -9.02
C ILE A 284 4.86 -6.84 -9.25
N PHE A 285 4.77 -8.13 -9.59
CA PHE A 285 3.49 -8.78 -9.82
C PHE A 285 2.74 -8.96 -8.50
N VAL A 286 1.48 -8.51 -8.44
CA VAL A 286 0.58 -8.72 -7.30
C VAL A 286 -0.27 -9.97 -7.55
N PRO A 287 -0.11 -11.06 -6.79
CA PRO A 287 -0.73 -12.36 -7.11
C PRO A 287 -2.20 -12.48 -6.69
N VAL A 288 -2.75 -11.51 -5.96
CA VAL A 288 -4.11 -11.57 -5.42
C VAL A 288 -5.11 -11.15 -6.50
N LEU A 289 -5.72 -12.12 -7.17
CA LEU A 289 -6.59 -11.87 -8.33
C LEU A 289 -7.93 -12.62 -8.19
N PRO A 290 -9.07 -11.93 -8.31
CA PRO A 290 -10.39 -12.57 -8.35
C PRO A 290 -10.66 -13.05 -9.77
N ILE A 291 -10.01 -14.15 -10.15
CA ILE A 291 -10.06 -14.73 -11.49
C ILE A 291 -10.54 -16.18 -11.45
N LEU A 292 -11.18 -16.61 -12.53
CA LEU A 292 -11.76 -17.94 -12.71
C LEU A 292 -11.29 -18.52 -14.04
N GLU A 293 -11.35 -19.85 -14.16
CA GLU A 293 -11.01 -20.57 -15.38
C GLU A 293 -11.86 -21.85 -15.51
N THR A 294 -12.75 -21.87 -16.50
CA THR A 294 -13.55 -23.05 -16.80
C THR A 294 -12.70 -24.16 -17.40
N GLY A 295 -12.83 -25.38 -16.86
CA GLY A 295 -12.05 -26.52 -17.32
C GLY A 295 -10.57 -26.41 -16.94
N ALA A 296 -10.24 -25.67 -15.87
CA ALA A 296 -8.89 -25.62 -15.33
C ALA A 296 -8.37 -27.05 -15.09
N GLU A 297 -7.39 -27.46 -15.89
CA GLU A 297 -6.62 -28.66 -15.58
C GLU A 297 -5.73 -28.37 -14.37
N ASP A 298 -5.54 -29.37 -13.52
CA ASP A 298 -4.64 -29.27 -12.37
C ASP A 298 -3.25 -28.84 -12.88
N SER A 299 -2.85 -27.62 -12.52
CA SER A 299 -1.46 -27.20 -12.68
C SER A 299 -0.58 -28.22 -11.97
N PRO A 300 0.44 -28.81 -12.63
CA PRO A 300 1.34 -29.72 -11.96
C PRO A 300 1.90 -29.02 -10.71
N GLN A 301 1.86 -29.69 -9.57
CA GLN A 301 2.49 -29.20 -8.36
C GLN A 301 3.96 -28.97 -8.68
N ALA A 302 4.34 -27.71 -8.69
CA ALA A 302 5.66 -27.33 -9.11
C ALA A 302 6.56 -27.31 -7.87
N GLU A 303 7.66 -28.05 -7.90
CA GLU A 303 8.66 -28.00 -6.85
C GLU A 303 9.18 -26.56 -6.71
N GLY A 304 9.07 -26.00 -5.51
CA GLY A 304 9.41 -24.62 -5.24
C GLY A 304 9.87 -24.44 -3.80
N SER A 305 10.90 -23.61 -3.62
CA SER A 305 11.44 -23.22 -2.32
C SER A 305 10.55 -22.14 -1.70
N GLN A 306 9.38 -22.53 -1.18
CA GLN A 306 8.58 -21.70 -0.28
C GLN A 306 8.74 -22.22 1.14
N ILE A 307 8.84 -21.30 2.11
CA ILE A 307 8.97 -21.65 3.53
C ILE A 307 7.70 -22.36 4.03
N VAL A 308 6.54 -21.94 3.53
CA VAL A 308 5.23 -22.47 3.90
C VAL A 308 4.55 -23.03 2.67
N THR A 309 3.88 -24.17 2.84
CA THR A 309 3.07 -24.80 1.78
C THR A 309 1.59 -24.54 2.05
N ILE A 310 0.76 -24.46 1.01
CA ILE A 310 -0.69 -24.32 1.19
C ILE A 310 -1.30 -25.71 1.41
N ALA A 311 -2.17 -25.83 2.41
CA ALA A 311 -2.78 -27.11 2.76
C ALA A 311 -3.63 -27.68 1.60
N SER A 312 -3.39 -28.94 1.23
CA SER A 312 -4.09 -29.65 0.14
C SER A 312 -5.60 -29.80 0.38
N SER A 313 -6.04 -29.77 1.64
CA SER A 313 -7.46 -29.80 2.01
C SER A 313 -8.28 -28.60 1.50
N LEU A 314 -7.63 -27.60 0.91
CA LEU A 314 -8.24 -26.40 0.35
C LEU A 314 -8.52 -26.50 -1.16
N GLU A 315 -8.24 -27.63 -1.79
CA GLU A 315 -8.54 -27.83 -3.22
C GLU A 315 -10.04 -27.72 -3.50
N ALA A 316 -10.39 -26.88 -4.46
CA ALA A 316 -11.76 -26.74 -4.94
C ALA A 316 -12.21 -28.02 -5.65
N PRO A 317 -13.51 -28.34 -5.67
CA PRO A 317 -14.02 -29.44 -6.47
C PRO A 317 -13.63 -29.29 -7.94
N LYS A 318 -13.28 -30.39 -8.64
CA LYS A 318 -12.86 -30.38 -10.05
C LYS A 318 -13.87 -29.76 -11.03
N SER A 319 -15.14 -29.65 -10.63
CA SER A 319 -16.19 -29.00 -11.42
C SER A 319 -16.25 -27.48 -11.23
N SER A 320 -15.53 -26.93 -10.24
CA SER A 320 -15.51 -25.49 -9.95
C SER A 320 -14.55 -24.78 -10.92
N PRO A 321 -14.92 -23.59 -11.42
CA PRO A 321 -14.00 -22.75 -12.20
C PRO A 321 -12.97 -22.02 -11.33
N VAL A 322 -12.95 -22.26 -10.01
CA VAL A 322 -11.94 -21.70 -9.11
C VAL A 322 -10.61 -22.41 -9.35
N LEU A 323 -9.55 -21.61 -9.53
CA LEU A 323 -8.19 -22.10 -9.75
C LEU A 323 -7.67 -22.95 -8.59
N GLY A 324 -6.82 -23.93 -8.92
CA GLY A 324 -6.28 -24.89 -7.95
C GLY A 324 -5.04 -24.38 -7.20
N LEU A 325 -4.54 -25.19 -6.25
CA LEU A 325 -3.36 -24.86 -5.45
C LEU A 325 -2.09 -24.67 -6.28
N GLY A 326 -1.93 -25.44 -7.37
CA GLY A 326 -0.79 -25.29 -8.29
C GLY A 326 -0.75 -23.90 -8.93
N ASP A 327 -1.90 -23.27 -9.14
CA ASP A 327 -1.97 -21.92 -9.70
C ASP A 327 -1.51 -20.86 -8.69
N ILE A 328 -1.88 -21.03 -7.41
CA ILE A 328 -1.38 -20.15 -6.35
C ILE A 328 0.16 -20.19 -6.30
N GLN A 329 0.75 -21.39 -6.37
CA GLN A 329 2.21 -21.54 -6.40
C GLN A 329 2.85 -20.84 -7.61
N ASN A 330 2.23 -20.93 -8.80
CA ASN A 330 2.69 -20.22 -9.99
C ASN A 330 2.64 -18.70 -9.81
N PHE A 331 1.56 -18.18 -9.21
CA PHE A 331 1.40 -16.74 -8.98
C PHE A 331 2.42 -16.22 -7.98
N LEU A 332 2.65 -16.97 -6.90
CA LEU A 332 3.64 -16.65 -5.88
C LEU A 332 5.07 -16.72 -6.43
N ARG A 333 5.37 -17.67 -7.33
CA ARG A 333 6.68 -17.73 -8.01
C ARG A 333 6.90 -16.51 -8.90
N LEU A 334 5.87 -16.09 -9.64
CA LEU A 334 5.95 -14.88 -10.47
C LEU A 334 6.12 -13.61 -9.60
N GLN A 335 5.37 -13.51 -8.51
CA GLN A 335 5.56 -12.45 -7.50
C GLN A 335 7.01 -12.45 -7.00
N ARG A 336 7.53 -13.60 -6.57
CA ARG A 336 8.90 -13.69 -6.03
C ARG A 336 9.95 -13.33 -7.08
N ALA A 337 9.83 -13.85 -8.29
CA ALA A 337 10.77 -13.56 -9.37
C ALA A 337 10.79 -12.08 -9.76
N THR A 338 9.62 -11.43 -9.81
CA THR A 338 9.54 -9.99 -10.10
C THR A 338 10.03 -9.15 -8.91
N LEU A 339 9.77 -9.57 -7.67
CA LEU A 339 10.27 -8.93 -6.46
C LEU A 339 11.80 -9.00 -6.37
N ASP A 340 12.39 -10.19 -6.56
CA ASP A 340 13.83 -10.41 -6.49
C ASP A 340 14.56 -9.60 -7.58
N ARG A 341 14.02 -9.59 -8.81
CA ARG A 341 14.53 -8.75 -9.90
C ARG A 341 14.53 -7.28 -9.52
N ARG A 342 13.45 -6.84 -8.88
CA ARG A 342 13.28 -5.45 -8.46
C ARG A 342 14.26 -5.07 -7.35
N VAL A 343 14.40 -5.89 -6.32
CA VAL A 343 15.37 -5.70 -5.24
C VAL A 343 16.80 -5.70 -5.79
N ALA A 344 17.14 -6.58 -6.73
CA ALA A 344 18.44 -6.59 -7.40
C ALA A 344 18.70 -5.31 -8.21
N ALA A 345 17.69 -4.77 -8.90
CA ALA A 345 17.80 -3.49 -9.60
C ALA A 345 18.01 -2.30 -8.64
N ILE A 346 17.41 -2.34 -7.45
CA ILE A 346 17.69 -1.35 -6.39
C ILE A 346 19.11 -1.51 -5.85
N ALA A 347 19.56 -2.75 -5.62
CA ALA A 347 20.91 -3.01 -5.12
C ALA A 347 22.01 -2.53 -6.05
N SER A 348 21.78 -2.49 -7.37
CA SER A 348 22.73 -1.95 -8.34
C SER A 348 22.67 -0.42 -8.49
N ALA A 349 21.52 0.21 -8.19
CA ALA A 349 21.32 1.64 -8.34
C ALA A 349 21.66 2.47 -7.09
N PHE A 350 21.74 1.84 -5.91
CA PHE A 350 21.97 2.50 -4.63
C PHE A 350 23.26 2.01 -3.95
N PRO A 351 23.87 2.80 -3.04
CA PRO A 351 25.04 2.36 -2.27
C PRO A 351 24.78 1.04 -1.54
N PRO A 352 25.77 0.15 -1.39
CA PRO A 352 25.57 -1.12 -0.70
C PRO A 352 25.19 -0.90 0.78
N PRO A 353 24.47 -1.84 1.43
CA PRO A 353 24.04 -1.70 2.83
C PRO A 353 25.21 -1.46 3.81
N SER A 354 26.40 -1.97 3.49
CA SER A 354 27.63 -1.77 4.27
C SER A 354 28.21 -0.35 4.19
N SER A 355 27.71 0.49 3.28
CA SER A 355 28.09 1.89 3.18
C SER A 355 27.60 2.66 4.40
N ALA A 356 28.37 3.66 4.83
CA ALA A 356 27.96 4.62 5.87
C ALA A 356 26.99 5.71 5.37
N SER A 357 26.68 5.74 4.06
CA SER A 357 25.76 6.70 3.44
C SER A 357 24.41 6.74 4.15
N LEU A 358 23.75 7.90 4.22
CA LEU A 358 22.41 7.99 4.82
C LEU A 358 21.42 7.04 4.13
N ILE A 359 21.45 7.02 2.79
CA ILE A 359 20.60 6.17 1.96
C ILE A 359 21.46 5.10 1.29
N SER A 360 21.06 3.85 1.43
CA SER A 360 21.64 2.68 0.79
C SER A 360 20.56 1.83 0.12
N ALA A 361 20.97 0.75 -0.53
CA ALA A 361 20.09 -0.28 -1.06
C ALA A 361 19.18 -0.89 0.01
N ALA A 362 19.56 -0.85 1.29
CA ALA A 362 18.72 -1.36 2.38
C ALA A 362 17.45 -0.52 2.55
N GLU A 363 17.57 0.80 2.74
CA GLU A 363 16.41 1.69 2.91
C GLU A 363 15.57 1.76 1.63
N ALA A 364 16.23 1.79 0.47
CA ALA A 364 15.55 1.76 -0.81
C ALA A 364 14.73 0.48 -0.99
N SER A 365 15.28 -0.68 -0.63
CA SER A 365 14.57 -1.96 -0.67
C SER A 365 13.43 -2.02 0.34
N LEU A 366 13.60 -1.44 1.54
CA LEU A 366 12.52 -1.33 2.52
C LEU A 366 11.32 -0.56 1.99
N VAL A 367 11.54 0.56 1.29
CA VAL A 367 10.44 1.32 0.68
C VAL A 367 9.73 0.50 -0.41
N VAL A 368 10.48 -0.22 -1.24
CA VAL A 368 9.91 -1.11 -2.27
C VAL A 368 9.08 -2.23 -1.62
N LEU A 369 9.63 -2.93 -0.63
CA LEU A 369 8.96 -4.02 0.07
C LEU A 369 7.69 -3.56 0.79
N ALA A 370 7.75 -2.44 1.50
CA ALA A 370 6.60 -1.89 2.21
C ALA A 370 5.53 -1.34 1.26
N THR A 371 5.91 -0.82 0.08
CA THR A 371 4.94 -0.43 -0.96
C THR A 371 4.26 -1.66 -1.56
N HIS A 372 5.02 -2.71 -1.90
CA HIS A 372 4.46 -3.95 -2.43
C HIS A 372 3.54 -4.64 -1.42
N LEU A 373 3.90 -4.65 -0.14
CA LEU A 373 3.05 -5.17 0.92
C LEU A 373 1.72 -4.40 1.02
N GLN A 374 1.74 -3.07 0.91
CA GLN A 374 0.51 -2.28 0.83
C GLN A 374 -0.35 -2.65 -0.39
N GLU A 375 0.27 -2.88 -1.55
CA GLU A 375 -0.43 -3.27 -2.78
C GLU A 375 -1.13 -4.63 -2.64
N ILE A 376 -0.45 -5.64 -2.07
CA ILE A 376 -1.04 -6.96 -1.80
C ILE A 376 -2.26 -6.84 -0.89
N LEU A 377 -2.14 -6.05 0.18
CA LEU A 377 -3.19 -5.90 1.19
C LEU A 377 -4.39 -5.12 0.65
N GLN A 378 -4.15 -4.05 -0.11
CA GLN A 378 -5.22 -3.33 -0.82
C GLN A 378 -5.88 -4.22 -1.87
N GLN A 379 -5.10 -5.00 -2.61
CA GLN A 379 -5.63 -5.89 -3.63
C GLN A 379 -6.50 -7.00 -3.01
N LEU A 380 -6.16 -7.50 -1.81
CA LEU A 380 -7.05 -8.40 -1.06
C LEU A 380 -8.38 -7.74 -0.74
N HIS A 381 -8.37 -6.53 -0.18
CA HIS A 381 -9.58 -5.78 0.14
C HIS A 381 -10.46 -5.58 -1.11
N ASP A 382 -9.87 -5.04 -2.17
CA ASP A 382 -10.56 -4.80 -3.44
C ASP A 382 -11.11 -6.11 -4.04
N SER A 383 -10.41 -7.24 -3.88
CA SER A 383 -10.86 -8.54 -4.38
C SER A 383 -12.07 -9.08 -3.62
N VAL A 384 -12.09 -8.95 -2.29
CA VAL A 384 -13.24 -9.41 -1.49
C VAL A 384 -14.46 -8.51 -1.74
N ASP A 385 -14.26 -7.20 -1.87
CA ASP A 385 -15.33 -6.26 -2.22
C ASP A 385 -15.87 -6.50 -3.64
N CYS A 386 -15.00 -6.86 -4.59
CA CYS A 386 -15.42 -7.30 -5.91
C CYS A 386 -16.36 -8.53 -5.84
N ILE A 387 -16.04 -9.51 -4.99
CA ILE A 387 -16.88 -10.71 -4.80
C ILE A 387 -18.26 -10.33 -4.23
N GLU A 388 -18.31 -9.41 -3.25
CA GLU A 388 -19.58 -8.92 -2.71
C GLU A 388 -20.38 -8.12 -3.75
N GLN A 389 -19.70 -7.31 -4.56
CA GLN A 389 -20.33 -6.56 -5.63
C GLN A 389 -20.93 -7.46 -6.71
N MET A 390 -20.30 -8.61 -7.00
CA MET A 390 -20.88 -9.64 -7.88
C MET A 390 -22.22 -10.15 -7.32
N LEU A 391 -22.29 -10.43 -6.01
CA LEU A 391 -23.54 -10.85 -5.35
C LEU A 391 -24.61 -9.76 -5.40
N ARG A 392 -24.23 -8.52 -5.10
CA ARG A 392 -25.15 -7.37 -5.17
C ARG A 392 -25.73 -7.20 -6.56
N LYS A 393 -24.91 -7.29 -7.61
CA LYS A 393 -25.36 -7.20 -9.01
C LYS A 393 -26.34 -8.32 -9.36
N GLN A 394 -26.03 -9.55 -8.96
CA GLN A 394 -26.92 -10.71 -9.18
C GLN A 394 -28.27 -10.50 -8.47
N LEU A 395 -28.28 -10.00 -7.24
CA LEU A 395 -29.50 -9.69 -6.50
C LEU A 395 -30.33 -8.59 -7.18
N VAL A 396 -29.70 -7.48 -7.57
CA VAL A 396 -30.40 -6.38 -8.29
C VAL A 396 -31.00 -6.88 -9.60
N THR A 397 -30.27 -7.74 -10.32
CA THR A 397 -30.74 -8.35 -11.57
C THR A 397 -31.93 -9.26 -11.33
N ALA A 398 -31.91 -10.07 -10.27
CA ALA A 398 -32.99 -10.98 -9.92
C ALA A 398 -34.25 -10.24 -9.44
N VAL A 399 -34.10 -9.16 -8.66
CA VAL A 399 -35.22 -8.33 -8.18
C VAL A 399 -35.75 -7.40 -9.30
N GLY A 400 -34.91 -7.08 -10.29
CA GLY A 400 -35.26 -6.28 -11.46
C GLY A 400 -35.12 -4.77 -11.29
N ARG A 401 -34.98 -4.28 -10.05
CA ARG A 401 -34.74 -2.86 -9.75
C ARG A 401 -34.22 -2.64 -8.33
N GLU A 402 -33.32 -1.67 -8.18
CA GLU A 402 -32.95 -1.10 -6.89
C GLU A 402 -33.84 0.11 -6.54
N LEU A 403 -34.33 0.17 -5.30
CA LEU A 403 -35.06 1.33 -4.79
C LEU A 403 -34.06 2.36 -4.28
N SER A 404 -34.05 3.53 -4.93
CA SER A 404 -33.21 4.65 -4.53
C SER A 404 -33.94 5.60 -3.58
N PRO A 405 -33.23 6.50 -2.86
CA PRO A 405 -33.85 7.59 -2.11
C PRO A 405 -34.84 8.41 -2.96
N ARG A 406 -34.55 8.59 -4.25
CA ARG A 406 -35.44 9.28 -5.20
C ARG A 406 -36.76 8.53 -5.41
N ASP A 407 -36.73 7.21 -5.45
CA ASP A 407 -37.94 6.41 -5.59
C ASP A 407 -38.80 6.50 -4.33
N PHE A 408 -38.17 6.55 -3.16
CA PHE A 408 -38.86 6.78 -1.90
C PHE A 408 -39.46 8.19 -1.81
N SER A 409 -38.73 9.23 -2.23
CA SER A 409 -39.28 10.60 -2.32
C SER A 409 -40.54 10.64 -3.19
N LYS A 410 -40.49 10.04 -4.39
CA LYS A 410 -41.66 9.94 -5.28
C LYS A 410 -42.82 9.17 -4.63
N TYR A 411 -42.51 8.07 -3.95
CA TYR A 411 -43.51 7.29 -3.23
C TYR A 411 -44.20 8.11 -2.13
N MET A 412 -43.43 8.87 -1.35
CA MET A 412 -43.93 9.73 -0.28
C MET A 412 -44.75 10.90 -0.83
N GLU A 413 -44.31 11.55 -1.91
CA GLU A 413 -45.06 12.60 -2.60
C GLU A 413 -46.43 12.10 -3.07
N TYR A 414 -46.46 10.93 -3.73
CA TYR A 414 -47.70 10.32 -4.22
C TYR A 414 -48.68 10.00 -3.08
N HIS A 415 -48.19 9.45 -1.95
CA HIS A 415 -49.05 9.13 -0.81
C HIS A 415 -49.51 10.38 -0.07
N ASN A 416 -48.64 11.37 0.12
CA ASN A 416 -49.01 12.65 0.72
C ASN A 416 -50.09 13.35 -0.09
N GLN A 417 -50.02 13.34 -1.43
CA GLN A 417 -51.06 13.92 -2.27
C GLN A 417 -52.44 13.23 -2.13
N LYS A 418 -52.51 11.97 -1.66
CA LYS A 418 -53.78 11.30 -1.38
C LYS A 418 -54.46 11.77 -0.09
N LEU A 419 -53.71 12.39 0.83
CA LEU A 419 -54.24 12.92 2.09
C LEU A 419 -55.06 14.20 1.89
N PHE A 420 -54.87 14.90 0.76
CA PHE A 420 -55.51 16.18 0.48
C PHE A 420 -56.62 16.06 -0.57
N ARG A 421 -57.71 16.82 -0.41
CA ARG A 421 -58.68 17.03 -1.50
C ARG A 421 -57.98 17.69 -2.69
N PRO A 422 -58.45 17.51 -3.94
CA PRO A 422 -57.78 18.05 -5.13
C PRO A 422 -57.39 19.53 -5.04
N ALA A 423 -58.23 20.37 -4.42
CA ALA A 423 -57.98 21.81 -4.23
C ALA A 423 -56.85 22.15 -3.24
N TYR A 424 -56.43 21.19 -2.41
CA TYR A 424 -55.41 21.39 -1.35
C TYR A 424 -54.18 20.51 -1.56
N LYS A 425 -54.08 19.79 -2.69
CA LYS A 425 -52.90 18.97 -2.99
C LYS A 425 -51.67 19.89 -3.14
N PRO A 426 -50.55 19.61 -2.44
CA PRO A 426 -49.31 20.33 -2.66
C PRO A 426 -48.90 20.23 -4.14
N GLN A 427 -48.70 21.38 -4.77
CA GLN A 427 -48.19 21.50 -6.14
C GLN A 427 -46.72 21.91 -6.09
N PRO A 428 -45.88 21.46 -7.04
CA PRO A 428 -44.54 22.02 -7.20
C PRO A 428 -44.62 23.54 -7.28
N PHE A 429 -43.77 24.24 -6.54
CA PHE A 429 -43.75 25.69 -6.59
C PHE A 429 -43.26 26.13 -7.97
N CYS A 430 -44.17 26.65 -8.77
CA CYS A 430 -43.91 27.24 -10.07
C CYS A 430 -44.74 28.50 -10.20
N PHE A 431 -44.07 29.64 -10.27
CA PHE A 431 -44.69 30.95 -10.36
C PHE A 431 -44.31 31.60 -11.68
N ALA A 432 -45.32 31.88 -12.51
CA ALA A 432 -45.11 32.64 -13.74
C ALA A 432 -44.84 34.11 -13.41
N VAL A 433 -43.68 34.61 -13.79
CA VAL A 433 -43.31 36.02 -13.68
C VAL A 433 -44.00 36.77 -14.81
N ARG A 434 -44.90 37.69 -14.45
CA ARG A 434 -45.69 38.50 -15.39
C ARG A 434 -45.90 39.90 -14.85
N ARG A 435 -45.95 40.86 -15.76
CA ARG A 435 -46.52 42.19 -15.47
C ARG A 435 -48.05 42.12 -15.53
N PRO A 436 -48.76 43.05 -14.84
CA PRO A 436 -50.22 43.13 -14.94
C PRO A 436 -50.67 43.19 -16.41
N ASP A 437 -51.67 42.39 -16.77
CA ASP A 437 -52.26 42.30 -18.11
C ASP A 437 -51.32 41.87 -19.26
N HIS A 438 -50.18 41.22 -18.95
CA HIS A 438 -49.22 40.75 -19.95
C HIS A 438 -48.99 39.24 -19.91
N TYR A 439 -48.56 38.69 -21.05
CA TYR A 439 -48.12 37.30 -21.18
C TYR A 439 -46.90 37.04 -20.27
N PRO A 440 -46.71 35.81 -19.74
CA PRO A 440 -45.58 35.50 -18.87
C PRO A 440 -44.24 35.83 -19.53
N GLU A 441 -43.39 36.54 -18.80
CA GLU A 441 -42.02 36.89 -19.23
C GLU A 441 -41.02 35.80 -18.84
N GLY A 442 -41.40 34.95 -17.89
CA GLY A 442 -40.62 33.80 -17.45
C GLY A 442 -41.31 33.04 -16.33
N THR A 443 -40.60 32.07 -15.76
CA THR A 443 -41.06 31.22 -14.66
C THR A 443 -39.99 31.11 -13.59
N VAL A 444 -40.42 31.16 -12.32
CA VAL A 444 -39.59 30.84 -11.15
C VAL A 444 -40.10 29.54 -10.57
N SER A 445 -39.26 28.51 -10.55
CA SER A 445 -39.53 27.25 -9.85
C SER A 445 -38.56 27.06 -8.69
N ILE A 446 -39.00 26.34 -7.66
CA ILE A 446 -38.11 25.81 -6.60
C ILE A 446 -38.00 24.31 -6.82
N GLU A 447 -36.80 23.85 -7.13
CA GLU A 447 -36.51 22.45 -7.39
C GLU A 447 -35.56 21.90 -6.32
N ALA A 448 -35.86 20.70 -5.82
CA ALA A 448 -34.96 20.00 -4.92
C ALA A 448 -33.95 19.21 -5.75
N GLU A 449 -32.69 19.64 -5.72
CA GLU A 449 -31.60 18.93 -6.37
C GLU A 449 -31.22 17.72 -5.50
N VAL A 450 -31.71 16.53 -5.85
CA VAL A 450 -31.19 15.29 -5.26
C VAL A 450 -29.82 15.06 -5.90
N ARG A 451 -28.76 15.51 -5.23
CA ARG A 451 -27.39 15.14 -5.62
C ARG A 451 -27.35 13.62 -5.78
N PRO A 452 -26.85 13.08 -6.91
CA PRO A 452 -26.62 11.65 -6.99
C PRO A 452 -25.68 11.31 -5.83
N SER A 453 -26.14 10.40 -4.98
CA SER A 453 -25.25 9.75 -4.02
C SER A 453 -24.10 9.19 -4.83
N LEU A 454 -22.89 9.71 -4.57
CA LEU A 454 -21.65 9.07 -4.99
C LEU A 454 -21.71 7.65 -4.40
N CYS A 455 -22.01 6.69 -5.26
CA CYS A 455 -21.96 5.26 -4.96
C CYS A 455 -20.58 4.74 -5.34
#